data_AF-C1KIZ4-F1
#
_entry.id   AF-C1KIZ4-F1
#
_cell.length_a   1.000
_cell.length_b   1.000
_cell.length_c   1.000
_cell.angle_alpha   90.00
_cell.angle_beta   90.00
_cell.angle_gamma   90.00
#
_symmetry.space_group_name_H-M   'P 1'
#
loop_
_entity.id
_entity.type
_entity.pdbx_description
1 polymer ?
#
loop_
_entity_poly.entity_id
_entity_poly.type
_entity_poly.pdbx_seq_one_letter_code
_entity_poly.pdbx_strand_id
1 'polypeptide(L)' 'MAVKFHLCLLLIILVGMGAHVAFADLPLCDYPYGACFYRADPCPDDMPVECPNYFYCPQQTDRCCCYE' A
#
# COMPACT_ATOMS: atom_id res chain seq x y z
N MET A 1 -36.03 22.78 -2.14
CA MET A 1 -35.55 21.75 -1.20
C MET A 1 -34.57 20.76 -1.84
N ALA A 2 -34.68 20.45 -3.14
CA ALA A 2 -33.76 19.54 -3.84
C ALA A 2 -32.27 19.99 -3.82
N VAL A 3 -31.98 21.29 -3.95
CA VAL A 3 -30.60 21.82 -4.03
C VAL A 3 -29.75 21.47 -2.80
N LYS A 4 -30.34 21.55 -1.60
CA LYS A 4 -29.65 21.19 -0.34
C LYS A 4 -29.28 19.71 -0.28
N PHE A 5 -30.14 18.84 -0.81
CA PHE A 5 -29.92 17.40 -0.80
C PHE A 5 -28.77 17.01 -1.73
N HIS A 6 -28.71 17.61 -2.92
CA HIS A 6 -27.58 17.43 -3.84
C HIS A 6 -26.27 17.95 -3.26
N LEU A 7 -26.30 19.07 -2.55
CA LEU A 7 -25.09 19.64 -1.92
C LEU A 7 -24.53 18.70 -0.84
N CYS A 8 -25.39 18.13 0.02
CA CYS A 8 -24.97 17.16 1.03
C CYS A 8 -24.42 15.87 0.40
N LEU A 9 -25.06 15.36 -0.66
CA LEU A 9 -24.57 14.18 -1.37
C LEU A 9 -23.18 14.41 -1.99
N LEU A 10 -22.97 15.56 -2.62
CA LEU A 10 -21.66 15.93 -3.17
C LEU A 10 -20.59 16.02 -2.08
N LEU A 11 -20.91 16.59 -0.91
CA LEU A 11 -19.99 16.64 0.21
C LEU A 11 -19.61 15.24 0.72
N ILE A 12 -20.58 14.32 0.81
CA ILE A 12 -20.31 12.93 1.21
C ILE A 12 -19.44 12.22 0.18
N ILE A 13 -19.68 12.45 -1.12
CA ILE A 13 -18.87 11.85 -2.19
C ILE A 13 -17.43 12.40 -2.14
N LEU A 14 -17.25 13.71 -1.96
CA LEU A 14 -15.93 14.35 -1.85
C LEU A 14 -15.15 13.84 -0.63
N VAL A 15 -15.81 13.73 0.53
CA VAL A 15 -15.19 13.20 1.75
C VAL A 15 -14.87 11.71 1.60
N GLY A 16 -15.78 10.93 1.02
CA GLY A 16 -15.58 9.52 0.74
C GLY A 16 -14.37 9.29 -0.19
N MET A 17 -14.32 10.02 -1.31
CA MET A 17 -13.22 9.95 -2.27
C MET A 17 -11.86 10.27 -1.64
N GLY A 18 -11.79 11.24 -0.71
CA GLY A 18 -10.55 11.60 -0.02
C GLY A 18 -9.96 10.46 0.83
N ALA A 19 -10.80 9.59 1.40
CA ALA A 19 -10.33 8.51 2.27
C ALA A 19 -9.65 7.37 1.49
N HIS A 20 -9.99 7.17 0.23
CA HIS A 20 -9.47 6.06 -0.58
C HIS A 20 -8.06 6.31 -1.10
N VAL A 21 -7.62 7.57 -1.17
CA VAL A 21 -6.33 7.93 -1.78
C VAL A 21 -5.14 7.60 -0.87
N ALA A 22 -5.33 7.58 0.45
CA ALA A 22 -4.23 7.46 1.41
C ALA A 22 -3.46 6.12 1.39
N PHE A 23 -4.03 5.07 0.82
CA PHE A 23 -3.37 3.75 0.73
C PHE A 23 -2.65 3.51 -0.60
N ALA A 24 -2.85 4.37 -1.60
CA ALA A 24 -2.31 4.15 -2.95
C ALA A 24 -0.84 4.56 -3.11
N ASP A 25 -0.27 5.28 -2.13
CA ASP A 25 1.03 5.94 -2.30
C ASP A 25 2.25 5.09 -1.86
N LEU A 26 2.05 3.88 -1.33
CA LEU A 26 3.18 3.03 -0.95
C LEU A 26 3.77 2.38 -2.21
N PRO A 27 5.09 2.54 -2.49
CA PRO A 27 5.73 1.84 -3.59
C PRO A 27 5.60 0.33 -3.41
N LEU A 28 5.30 -0.36 -4.51
CA LEU A 28 5.28 -1.82 -4.53
C LEU A 28 6.69 -2.37 -4.27
N CYS A 29 6.78 -3.42 -3.46
CA CYS A 29 8.00 -4.20 -3.30
C CYS A 29 8.27 -5.04 -4.54
N ASP A 30 8.97 -4.45 -5.51
CA ASP A 30 9.35 -5.11 -6.75
C ASP A 30 10.74 -4.64 -7.19
N TYR A 31 11.28 -5.28 -8.23
CA TYR A 31 12.55 -4.90 -8.83
C TYR A 31 12.56 -3.39 -9.20
N PRO A 32 13.64 -2.64 -8.91
CA PRO A 32 14.95 -3.08 -8.42
C PRO A 32 15.10 -3.04 -6.89
N TYR A 33 14.04 -2.78 -6.14
CA TYR A 33 14.13 -2.56 -4.69
C TYR A 33 14.20 -3.87 -3.91
N GLY A 34 13.41 -4.85 -4.32
CA GLY A 34 13.28 -6.10 -3.59
C GLY A 34 12.26 -7.03 -4.20
N ALA A 35 11.83 -8.02 -3.42
CA ALA A 35 10.67 -8.84 -3.72
C ALA A 35 9.96 -9.28 -2.44
N CYS A 36 8.67 -9.63 -2.58
CA CYS A 36 7.86 -10.11 -1.47
C CYS A 36 8.13 -11.59 -1.20
N PHE A 37 8.40 -11.90 0.07
CA PHE A 37 8.56 -13.27 0.57
C PHE A 37 7.61 -13.50 1.74
N TYR A 38 7.26 -14.76 1.97
CA TYR A 38 6.42 -15.12 3.10
C TYR A 38 7.11 -14.69 4.41
N ARG A 39 6.37 -14.05 5.33
CA ARG A 39 6.97 -13.48 6.56
C ARG A 39 7.68 -14.52 7.44
N ALA A 40 7.25 -15.78 7.39
CA ALA A 40 7.88 -16.86 8.15
C ALA A 40 9.18 -17.38 7.50
N ASP A 41 9.38 -17.13 6.20
CA ASP A 41 10.57 -17.59 5.50
C ASP A 41 11.69 -16.54 5.66
N PRO A 42 12.95 -16.99 5.84
CA PRO A 42 14.08 -16.07 5.79
C PRO A 42 14.18 -15.44 4.41
N CYS A 43 14.64 -14.19 4.36
CA CYS A 43 14.98 -13.60 3.07
C CYS A 43 16.12 -14.40 2.42
N PRO A 44 16.11 -14.55 1.07
CA PRO A 44 17.15 -15.30 0.38
C PRO A 44 18.48 -14.53 0.39
N ASP A 45 19.59 -15.24 0.14
CA ASP A 45 20.95 -14.72 0.28
C ASP A 45 21.25 -13.50 -0.63
N ASP A 46 20.54 -13.35 -1.75
CA ASP A 46 20.66 -12.21 -2.68
C ASP A 46 19.93 -10.94 -2.22
N MET A 47 19.04 -11.06 -1.23
CA MET A 47 18.31 -9.93 -0.63
C MET A 47 18.14 -10.16 0.88
N PRO A 48 19.23 -10.25 1.66
CA PRO A 48 19.23 -10.80 3.01
C PRO A 48 18.56 -9.88 4.04
N VAL A 49 18.24 -8.64 3.67
CA VAL A 49 17.72 -7.62 4.57
C VAL A 49 16.23 -7.38 4.34
N GLU A 50 15.52 -7.11 5.42
CA GLU A 50 14.13 -6.67 5.35
C GLU A 50 14.09 -5.20 4.90
N CYS A 51 13.31 -4.92 3.87
CA CYS A 51 13.12 -3.57 3.40
C CYS A 51 12.40 -2.73 4.47
N PRO A 52 12.55 -1.39 4.44
CA PRO A 52 11.82 -0.57 5.38
C PRO A 52 10.31 -0.57 5.07
N ASN A 53 9.48 -0.31 6.08
CA ASN A 53 8.01 -0.45 6.07
C ASN A 53 7.24 0.47 5.10
N TYR A 54 7.93 1.20 4.21
CA TYR A 54 7.28 1.99 3.16
C TYR A 54 7.04 1.18 1.88
N PHE A 55 7.57 -0.03 1.76
CA PHE A 55 7.25 -0.92 0.64
C PHE A 55 6.03 -1.78 0.93
N TYR A 56 5.14 -1.88 -0.06
CA TYR A 56 3.92 -2.65 0.00
C TYR A 56 4.08 -4.03 -0.64
N CYS A 57 3.58 -5.06 0.05
CA CYS A 57 3.36 -6.39 -0.52
C CYS A 57 1.86 -6.65 -0.67
N PRO A 58 1.38 -7.21 -1.81
CA PRO A 58 -0.04 -7.48 -2.05
C PRO A 58 -0.69 -8.37 -0.99
N GLN A 59 0.06 -9.34 -0.50
CA GLN A 59 -0.39 -10.29 0.51
C GLN A 59 0.06 -9.84 1.90
N GLN A 60 -0.86 -9.79 2.85
CA GLN A 60 -0.58 -9.39 4.24
C GLN A 60 0.32 -10.39 4.98
N THR A 61 0.41 -11.63 4.49
CA THR A 61 1.30 -12.67 4.99
C THR A 61 2.75 -12.47 4.59
N ASP A 62 3.02 -11.56 3.67
CA ASP A 62 4.31 -11.38 3.06
C ASP A 62 5.02 -10.17 3.69
N ARG A 63 6.33 -10.14 3.54
CA ARG A 63 7.21 -9.01 3.85
C ARG A 63 8.13 -8.74 2.67
N CYS A 64 8.67 -7.55 2.62
CA CYS A 64 9.55 -7.13 1.53
C CYS A 64 11.02 -7.39 1.90
N CYS A 65 11.72 -8.18 1.09
CA CYS A 65 13.16 -8.42 1.22
C CYS A 65 13.90 -7.58 0.15
N CYS A 66 14.96 -6.86 0.54
CA CYS A 66 15.65 -5.85 -0.28
C CYS A 66 17.00 -6.33 -0.79
N TYR A 67 17.34 -5.95 -2.02
CA TYR A 67 18.70 -6.07 -2.54
C TYR A 67 19.59 -5.04 -1.82
N GLU A 68 20.73 -5.46 -1.26
CA GLU A 68 21.77 -4.54 -0.75
C GLU A 68 22.65 -3.96 -1.86
#